data_AF-A0A380E7U4-F1
#
_entry.id   AF-A0A380E7U4-F1
#
_cell.length_a   1.000
_cell.length_b   1.000
_cell.length_c   1.000
_cell.angle_alpha   90.00
_cell.angle_beta   90.00
_cell.angle_gamma   90.00
#
_symmetry.space_group_name_H-M   'P 1'
#
loop_
_entity.id
_entity.type
_entity.pdbx_description
1 polymer ?
#
loop_
_entity_poly.entity_id
_entity_poly.type
_entity_poly.pdbx_seq_one_letter_code
_entity_poly.pdbx_strand_id
1 'polypeptide(L)' 'MIADEQNKRLKGLEEAVKSKEDDLKKAKDKKEKKSDIENKEKALKEANENLEKFKKELK' A
#
# COMPACT_ATOMS: atom_id res chain seq x y z
N MET A 1 12.94 19.53 -12.39
CA MET A 1 12.70 18.08 -12.53
C MET A 1 11.55 17.63 -11.63
N ILE A 2 10.37 18.26 -11.75
CA ILE A 2 9.22 17.93 -10.88
C ILE A 2 8.67 16.53 -11.23
N ALA A 3 8.72 16.16 -12.52
CA ALA A 3 8.26 14.86 -13.01
C ALA A 3 9.07 13.67 -12.45
N ASP A 4 10.39 13.80 -12.26
CA ASP A 4 11.22 12.71 -11.73
C ASP A 4 10.95 12.44 -10.25
N GLU A 5 10.74 13.50 -9.47
CA GLU A 5 10.43 13.38 -8.05
C GLU A 5 9.02 12.83 -7.83
N GLN A 6 8.06 13.25 -8.65
CA GLN A 6 6.72 12.69 -8.71
C GLN A 6 6.73 11.21 -9.08
N ASN A 7 7.50 10.80 -10.10
CA ASN A 7 7.64 9.40 -10.49
C ASN A 7 8.31 8.55 -9.40
N LYS A 8 9.33 9.08 -8.73
CA LYS A 8 9.98 8.39 -7.60
C LYS A 8 8.99 8.17 -6.45
N ARG A 9 8.20 9.19 -6.11
CA ARG A 9 7.16 9.09 -5.09
C ARG A 9 6.05 8.12 -5.48
N LEU A 10 5.64 8.10 -6.75
CA LEU A 10 4.66 7.14 -7.27
C LEU A 10 5.14 5.70 -7.06
N LYS A 11 6.37 5.40 -7.50
CA LYS A 11 6.97 4.07 -7.34
C LYS A 11 7.05 3.65 -5.87
N GLY A 12 7.49 4.55 -4.99
CA GLY A 12 7.57 4.26 -3.55
C GLY A 12 6.21 3.93 -2.92
N LEU A 13 5.13 4.61 -3.35
CA LEU A 13 3.77 4.30 -2.90
C LEU A 13 3.28 2.95 -3.45
N GLU A 14 3.59 2.62 -4.71
CA GLU A 14 3.25 1.33 -5.32
C GLU A 14 3.98 0.16 -4.63
N GLU A 15 5.27 0.34 -4.31
CA GLU A 15 6.05 -0.64 -3.55
C GLU A 15 5.50 -0.84 -2.13
N ALA A 16 5.09 0.24 -1.46
CA ALA A 16 4.47 0.16 -0.14
C ALA A 16 3.14 -0.60 -0.16
N VAL A 17 2.29 -0.38 -1.18
CA VAL A 17 1.05 -1.15 -1.36
C VAL A 17 1.38 -2.62 -1.54
N LYS A 18 2.28 -2.96 -2.46
CA LYS A 18 2.67 -4.34 -2.75
C LYS A 18 3.24 -5.05 -1.52
N SER A 19 4.08 -4.37 -0.74
CA SER A 19 4.61 -4.92 0.51
C SER A 19 3.50 -5.25 1.51
N LYS A 20 2.48 -4.40 1.63
CA LYS A 20 1.34 -4.64 2.53
C LYS A 20 0.43 -5.76 2.02
N GLU A 21 0.27 -5.90 0.71
CA GLU A 21 -0.45 -7.04 0.10
C GLU A 21 0.25 -8.36 0.41
N ASP A 22 1.57 -8.42 0.24
CA ASP A 22 2.38 -9.60 0.55
C ASP A 22 2.32 -9.96 2.04
N ASP A 23 2.37 -8.96 2.92
CA ASP A 23 2.25 -9.17 4.37
C ASP A 23 0.87 -9.64 4.79
N LEU A 24 -0.19 -9.13 4.17
CA LEU A 24 -1.56 -9.59 4.40
C LEU A 24 -1.74 -11.03 3.91
N LYS A 25 -1.21 -11.34 2.73
CA LYS A 25 -1.24 -12.70 2.17
C LYS A 25 -0.54 -13.69 3.10
N LYS A 26 0.69 -13.36 3.54
CA LYS A 26 1.43 -14.17 4.51
C LYS A 26 0.68 -14.37 5.83
N ALA A 27 0.02 -13.32 6.34
CA ALA A 27 -0.77 -13.41 7.57
C ALA A 27 -1.98 -14.34 7.41
N LYS A 28 -2.67 -14.27 6.27
CA LYS A 28 -3.78 -15.18 5.92
C LYS A 28 -3.29 -16.63 5.78
N ASP A 29 -2.17 -16.83 5.08
CA ASP A 29 -1.58 -18.16 4.87
C ASP A 29 -1.12 -18.80 6.19
N LYS A 30 -0.53 -18.01 7.08
CA LYS A 30 -0.10 -18.44 8.43
C LYS A 30 -1.26 -18.61 9.42
N LYS A 31 -2.49 -18.29 9.02
CA LYS A 31 -3.67 -18.27 9.91
C LYS A 31 -3.41 -17.45 11.17
N GLU A 32 -2.81 -16.27 11.00
CA GLU A 32 -2.65 -15.31 12.10
C GLU A 32 -4.01 -14.95 12.71
N LYS A 33 -4.01 -14.35 13.90
CA LYS A 33 -5.26 -13.99 14.57
C LYS A 33 -6.06 -13.04 13.67
N LYS A 34 -7.39 -13.17 13.73
CA LYS A 34 -8.30 -12.33 12.95
C LYS A 34 -8.03 -10.83 13.15
N SER A 35 -7.71 -10.41 14.38
CA SER A 35 -7.34 -9.02 14.70
C SER A 35 -6.09 -8.55 13.95
N ASP A 36 -5.09 -9.41 13.79
CA ASP A 36 -3.84 -9.07 13.09
C ASP A 36 -4.07 -8.95 11.58
N ILE A 37 -4.91 -9.83 11.02
CA ILE A 37 -5.35 -9.77 9.63
C ILE A 37 -6.15 -8.48 9.38
N GLU A 38 -7.12 -8.14 10.25
CA GLU A 38 -7.92 -6.91 10.13
C GLU A 38 -7.05 -5.64 10.20
N ASN A 39 -6.03 -5.63 11.07
CA ASN A 39 -5.07 -4.52 11.14
C ASN A 39 -4.25 -4.39 9.85
N LYS A 40 -3.80 -5.50 9.27
CA LYS A 40 -3.09 -5.52 7.99
C LYS A 40 -4.00 -5.09 6.83
N GLU A 41 -5.27 -5.46 6.84
CA GLU A 41 -6.26 -5.02 5.85
C GLU A 41 -6.50 -3.51 5.92
N LYS A 42 -6.64 -2.95 7.12
CA LYS A 42 -6.74 -1.48 7.30
C LYS A 42 -5.49 -0.78 6.79
N ALA A 43 -4.30 -1.26 7.16
CA ALA A 43 -3.05 -0.69 6.71
C ALA A 43 -2.90 -0.74 5.18
N LEU A 44 -3.33 -1.83 4.53
CA LEU A 44 -3.35 -1.95 3.07
C LEU A 44 -4.34 -0.97 2.45
N LYS A 45 -5.54 -0.83 3.02
CA LYS A 45 -6.55 0.12 2.55
C LYS A 45 -6.02 1.55 2.59
N GLU A 46 -5.41 1.97 3.70
CA GLU A 46 -4.81 3.31 3.84
C GLU A 46 -3.70 3.57 2.81
N ALA A 47 -2.86 2.56 2.53
CA ALA A 47 -1.82 2.69 1.51
C ALA A 47 -2.41 2.85 0.10
N ASN A 48 -3.45 2.09 -0.22
CA ASN A 48 -4.18 2.22 -1.49
C ASN A 48 -4.85 3.59 -1.63
N GLU A 49 -5.50 4.09 -0.58
CA GLU A 49 -6.11 5.43 -0.59
C GLU A 49 -5.07 6.52 -0.81
N ASN A 50 -3.89 6.42 -0.20
CA ASN A 50 -2.80 7.37 -0.39
C ASN A 50 -2.24 7.32 -1.82
N LEU A 51 -2.05 6.12 -2.38
CA LEU A 51 -1.63 5.94 -3.77
C LEU A 51 -2.67 6.53 -4.74
N GLU A 52 -3.96 6.29 -4.50
CA GLU A 52 -5.03 6.79 -5.36
C GLU A 52 -5.14 8.32 -5.30
N LYS A 53 -5.05 8.91 -4.10
CA LYS A 53 -4.98 10.37 -3.94
C LYS A 53 -3.81 10.95 -4.71
N PHE A 54 -2.62 10.37 -4.56
CA PHE A 54 -1.44 10.83 -5.28
C PHE A 54 -1.59 10.70 -6.80
N LYS A 55 -2.16 9.59 -7.30
CA LYS A 55 -2.46 9.40 -8.73
C LYS A 55 -3.47 10.43 -9.27
N LYS A 56 -4.41 10.90 -8.44
CA LYS A 56 -5.34 11.98 -8.79
C LYS A 56 -4.65 13.34 -8.84
N GLU A 57 -3.71 13.62 -7.95
CA GLU A 57 -2.91 14.86 -7.94
C GLU A 57 -1.93 14.95 -9.11
N LEU A 58 -1.58 13.82 -9.74
CA LEU A 58 -0.72 13.76 -10.93
C LEU A 58 -1.47 13.99 -12.25
N LYS A 59 -2.80 13.92 -12.26
CA LYS A 59 -3.65 14.17 -13.44
C LYS A 59 -3.94 15.65 -13.60
#